data_AF-A0A4P9W2A2-F1
#
_entry.id   AF-A0A4P9W2A2-F1
#
_cell.length_a   1.000
_cell.length_b   1.000
_cell.length_c   1.000
_cell.angle_alpha   90.00
_cell.angle_beta   90.00
_cell.angle_gamma   90.00
#
_symmetry.space_group_name_H-M   'P 1'
#
loop_
_entity.id
_entity.type
_entity.pdbx_description
1 polymer ?
#
loop_
_entity_poly.entity_id
_entity_poly.type
_entity_poly.pdbx_seq_one_letter_code
_entity_poly.pdbx_strand_id
1 'polypeptide(L)'
;MPRQMLITCLGCEDTTGPLYQSGAHLADSSVRVPAEPASSLPDSPFGDMPSPSSSVNRSPGKRRDRAGASTAPIQCNACFKNIVLGEMRVFVDEEARGRRDRWVEPEFEVEAVCTPCWKKYKFCSACGGGGRFRTGKWRPKELFLPGRKTCRLSHERLGVYSFDFELRRCPEELTPDDLSTIDSFWVDDFLRTTAQAREMETLDGLDTFDRVMARMHESAAEIGRFLRENPSPGRRRYVVLMWASSTARRRKNTAAGDADRLSPPPSPRPRRLRGFLSLEIDHPAGVMYAGYGAFTPFSRPIFCAVFDLIVGGIQPDLDAAGGPPLHSFWLPARKRLADLPFSSASSATQLLSWRGTGLVPMTQFCALTGVKPDAFVSPMLFPPGVEAFFEPHVASFETLLQWARSNQRRHR
;
A
#
# COMPACT_ATOMS: atom_id res chain seq x y z
N MET A 1 22.42 21.97 26.33
CA MET A 1 23.77 21.74 25.78
C MET A 1 23.66 21.54 24.28
N PRO A 2 24.44 22.25 23.45
CA PRO A 2 24.35 22.13 22.00
C PRO A 2 24.98 20.81 21.54
N ARG A 3 24.17 19.90 21.04
CA ARG A 3 24.65 18.68 20.36
C ARG A 3 24.99 19.08 18.92
N GLN A 4 26.27 19.02 18.54
CA GLN A 4 26.66 19.20 17.13
C GLN A 4 26.36 17.91 16.35
N MET A 5 25.80 18.07 15.15
CA MET A 5 25.43 16.99 14.23
C MET A 5 26.15 17.24 12.89
N LEU A 6 26.94 16.28 12.43
CA LEU A 6 27.57 16.35 11.10
C LEU A 6 26.76 15.51 10.11
N ILE A 7 26.30 16.15 9.03
CA ILE A 7 25.55 15.53 7.94
C ILE A 7 26.14 16.04 6.64
N THR A 8 26.63 15.14 5.76
CA THR A 8 27.12 15.53 4.43
C THR A 8 26.03 15.33 3.39
N CYS A 9 25.36 16.41 3.00
CA CYS A 9 24.34 16.37 1.95
C CYS A 9 24.98 15.98 0.60
N LEU A 10 24.36 15.02 -0.10
CA LEU A 10 24.83 14.55 -1.41
C LEU A 10 24.88 15.68 -2.46
N GLY A 11 23.89 16.58 -2.46
CA GLY A 11 23.89 17.73 -3.38
C GLY A 11 24.99 18.76 -3.11
N CYS A 12 25.63 18.70 -1.93
CA CYS A 12 26.76 19.56 -1.61
C CYS A 12 28.09 19.00 -2.11
N GLU A 13 28.22 17.68 -2.33
CA GLU A 13 29.43 17.10 -2.96
C GLU A 13 29.54 17.53 -4.43
N ASP A 14 28.43 17.56 -5.17
CA ASP A 14 28.40 17.93 -6.59
C ASP A 14 28.68 19.43 -6.85
N THR A 15 28.50 20.30 -5.85
CA THR A 15 28.74 21.75 -5.97
C THR A 15 30.12 22.19 -5.45
N THR A 16 30.85 21.31 -4.76
CA THR A 16 32.21 21.61 -4.30
C THR A 16 33.25 21.02 -5.25
N GLY A 17 33.61 21.79 -6.29
CA GLY A 17 34.91 21.62 -6.95
C GLY A 17 36.08 21.86 -5.95
N PRO A 18 37.33 21.53 -6.32
CA PRO A 18 38.48 21.42 -5.39
C PRO A 18 39.06 22.77 -4.90
N LEU A 19 38.21 23.74 -4.59
CA LEU A 19 38.59 25.04 -4.03
C LEU A 19 37.59 25.48 -2.96
N TYR A 20 37.56 24.81 -1.80
CA TYR A 20 37.14 25.46 -0.55
C TYR A 20 37.61 24.67 0.68
N GLN A 21 38.93 24.68 0.92
CA GLN A 21 39.45 24.53 2.29
C GLN A 21 39.51 25.93 2.91
N SER A 22 38.38 26.42 3.42
CA SER A 22 38.43 27.43 4.47
C SER A 22 37.30 27.19 5.45
N GLY A 23 37.68 26.98 6.71
CA GLY A 23 36.74 26.87 7.81
C GLY A 23 36.03 28.20 7.98
N ALA A 24 34.79 28.27 7.52
CA ALA A 24 33.85 29.29 7.93
C ALA A 24 32.94 28.70 9.01
N HIS A 25 33.15 29.14 10.26
CA HIS A 25 32.17 29.03 11.32
C HIS A 25 30.87 29.67 10.84
N LEU A 26 29.87 28.85 10.48
CA LEU A 26 28.50 29.32 10.36
C LEU A 26 28.01 29.69 11.76
N ALA A 27 27.71 30.97 11.94
CA ALA A 27 27.17 31.54 13.15
C ALA A 27 25.89 30.82 13.59
N ASP A 28 25.83 30.60 14.90
CA ASP A 28 24.77 30.01 15.68
C ASP A 28 23.37 30.56 15.30
N SER A 29 22.64 29.77 14.52
CA SER A 29 21.21 29.99 14.24
C SER A 29 20.41 29.02 15.10
N SER A 30 20.39 29.26 16.41
CA SER A 30 19.56 28.50 17.33
C SER A 30 18.07 28.81 17.10
N VAL A 31 17.40 27.99 16.28
CA VAL A 31 15.94 27.96 16.25
C VAL A 31 15.46 27.25 17.52
N ARG A 32 15.05 28.04 18.53
CA ARG A 32 14.38 27.51 19.73
C ARG A 32 13.01 26.97 19.33
N VAL A 33 12.84 25.65 19.40
CA VAL A 33 11.52 25.02 19.40
C VAL A 33 10.90 25.21 20.79
N PRO A 34 9.70 25.80 20.93
CA PRO A 34 9.03 25.91 22.23
C PRO A 34 8.75 24.51 22.79
N ALA A 35 9.12 24.28 24.05
CA ALA A 35 8.67 23.11 24.79
C ALA A 35 7.17 23.27 25.09
N GLU A 36 6.32 22.41 24.51
CA GLU A 36 4.92 22.31 24.90
C GLU A 36 4.76 21.49 26.19
N PRO A 37 3.83 21.87 27.07
CA PRO A 37 3.58 21.17 28.33
C PRO A 37 2.99 19.78 28.08
N ALA A 38 3.46 18.81 28.86
CA ALA A 38 2.94 17.46 28.88
C ALA A 38 1.46 17.46 29.33
N SER A 39 0.54 17.24 28.38
CA SER A 39 -0.86 16.97 28.69
C SER A 39 -1.00 15.49 29.05
N SER A 40 -1.22 15.20 30.33
CA SER A 40 -1.64 13.88 30.82
C SER A 40 -3.05 13.57 30.32
N LEU A 41 -3.21 12.45 29.61
CA LEU A 41 -4.50 11.83 29.30
C LEU A 41 -4.58 10.49 30.05
N PRO A 42 -5.79 10.08 30.48
CA PRO A 42 -5.96 8.94 31.37
C PRO A 42 -5.73 7.59 30.69
N ASP A 43 -5.20 6.66 31.47
CA ASP A 43 -4.94 5.27 31.13
C ASP A 43 -6.21 4.56 30.64
N SER A 44 -6.11 3.97 29.45
CA SER A 44 -7.16 3.12 28.87
C SER A 44 -7.05 1.70 29.44
N PRO A 45 -8.11 1.12 30.03
CA PRO A 45 -8.05 -0.19 30.66
C PRO A 45 -8.44 -1.28 29.65
N PHE A 46 -7.52 -1.70 28.78
CA PHE A 46 -7.70 -2.92 28.00
C PHE A 46 -6.41 -3.72 27.95
N GLY A 47 -6.44 -4.85 28.65
CA GLY A 47 -5.31 -5.75 28.85
C GLY A 47 -4.79 -6.37 27.56
N ASP A 48 -3.47 -6.55 27.56
CA ASP A 48 -2.70 -7.21 26.52
C ASP A 48 -3.21 -8.64 26.28
N MET A 49 -3.65 -8.89 25.05
CA MET A 49 -3.81 -10.24 24.51
C MET A 49 -2.61 -10.56 23.62
N PRO A 50 -1.98 -11.73 23.77
CA PRO A 50 -0.76 -12.07 23.05
C PRO A 50 -1.07 -12.30 21.56
N SER A 51 -0.35 -11.56 20.72
CA SER A 51 -0.35 -11.78 19.27
C SER A 51 0.44 -13.06 18.94
N PRO A 52 0.01 -13.87 17.95
CA PRO A 52 0.76 -15.04 17.53
C PRO A 52 2.11 -14.62 16.97
N SER A 53 3.16 -15.05 17.65
CA SER A 53 4.55 -14.81 17.32
C SER A 53 4.91 -15.49 16.00
N SER A 54 5.03 -14.72 14.93
CA SER A 54 5.93 -15.09 13.85
C SER A 54 7.35 -15.07 14.43
N SER A 55 7.93 -16.25 14.65
CA SER A 55 9.31 -16.44 15.07
C SER A 55 10.25 -15.92 13.99
N VAL A 56 10.46 -14.59 13.98
CA VAL A 56 11.67 -14.02 13.41
C VAL A 56 12.80 -14.50 14.31
N ASN A 57 13.60 -15.43 13.81
CA ASN A 57 14.86 -15.83 14.42
C ASN A 57 15.67 -14.57 14.73
N ARG A 58 15.61 -14.12 15.98
CA ARG A 58 16.52 -13.13 16.53
C ARG A 58 17.81 -13.87 16.82
N SER A 59 18.74 -13.83 15.87
CA SER A 59 20.13 -14.16 16.17
C SER A 59 20.60 -13.27 17.32
N PRO A 60 21.26 -13.82 18.36
CA PRO A 60 21.84 -13.02 19.43
C PRO A 60 22.78 -11.99 18.81
N GLY A 61 22.64 -10.74 19.26
CA GLY A 61 23.26 -9.56 18.68
C GLY A 61 24.75 -9.76 18.45
N LYS A 62 25.11 -10.07 17.20
CA LYS A 62 26.49 -10.02 16.74
C LYS A 62 26.86 -8.54 16.74
N ARG A 63 27.50 -8.10 17.82
CA ARG A 63 28.11 -6.76 17.94
C ARG A 63 28.96 -6.59 16.68
N ARG A 64 28.49 -5.72 15.79
CA ARG A 64 29.07 -5.55 14.47
C ARG A 64 30.37 -4.80 14.67
N ASP A 65 31.48 -5.52 14.81
CA ASP A 65 32.82 -4.93 14.71
C ASP A 65 32.91 -4.21 13.36
N ARG A 66 33.05 -2.88 13.41
CA ARG A 66 33.22 -2.04 12.23
C ARG A 66 34.30 -1.00 12.48
N ALA A 67 35.53 -1.45 12.33
CA ALA A 67 36.60 -0.59 11.83
C ALA A 67 36.36 -0.42 10.31
N GLY A 68 35.63 0.63 9.94
CA GLY A 68 35.33 0.98 8.56
C GLY A 68 34.08 1.85 8.50
N ALA A 69 34.30 3.18 8.37
CA ALA A 69 33.24 4.18 8.25
C ALA A 69 32.20 3.73 7.23
N SER A 70 30.97 3.42 7.68
CA SER A 70 29.98 2.93 6.75
C SER A 70 29.41 4.13 5.99
N THR A 71 29.74 4.22 4.71
CA THR A 71 29.17 5.15 3.72
C THR A 71 27.74 4.75 3.35
N ALA A 72 26.96 4.25 4.32
CA ALA A 72 25.60 3.84 4.06
C ALA A 72 24.75 5.08 3.73
N PRO A 73 23.91 5.02 2.68
CA PRO A 73 23.02 6.13 2.37
C PRO A 73 21.95 6.27 3.45
N ILE A 74 21.74 7.51 3.91
CA ILE A 74 20.60 7.88 4.73
C ILE A 74 19.44 8.19 3.80
N GLN A 75 18.31 7.52 4.03
CA GLN A 75 17.10 7.67 3.24
C GLN A 75 16.11 8.61 3.93
N CYS A 76 15.40 9.41 3.15
CA CYS A 76 14.25 10.16 3.61
C CYS A 76 13.14 9.21 4.08
N ASN A 77 12.68 9.32 5.32
CA ASN A 77 11.60 8.51 5.88
C ASN A 77 10.24 8.74 5.20
N ALA A 78 10.07 9.82 4.43
CA ALA A 78 8.85 10.11 3.68
C ALA A 78 8.87 9.53 2.26
N CYS A 79 9.90 9.84 1.47
CA CYS A 79 9.99 9.47 0.04
C CYS A 79 10.95 8.33 -0.28
N PHE A 80 11.73 7.85 0.71
CA PHE A 80 12.73 6.79 0.57
C PHE A 80 13.90 7.09 -0.37
N LYS A 81 14.01 8.31 -0.90
CA LYS A 81 15.19 8.78 -1.65
C LYS A 81 16.40 8.86 -0.73
N ASN A 82 17.57 8.49 -1.23
CA ASN A 82 18.84 8.76 -0.55
C ASN A 82 19.06 10.27 -0.52
N ILE A 83 19.36 10.85 0.65
CA ILE A 83 19.49 12.30 0.83
C ILE A 83 20.90 12.72 1.24
N VAL A 84 21.64 11.81 1.87
CA VAL A 84 22.93 12.05 2.51
C VAL A 84 23.72 10.74 2.47
N LEU A 85 25.03 10.80 2.30
CA LEU A 85 25.94 9.70 2.62
C LEU A 85 26.62 9.98 3.96
N GLY A 86 26.71 8.97 4.83
CA GLY A 86 27.44 9.07 6.09
C GLY A 86 26.62 8.64 7.30
N GLU A 87 27.14 8.95 8.47
CA GLU A 87 26.61 8.50 9.75
C GLU A 87 26.27 9.71 10.62
N MET A 88 25.15 9.63 11.34
CA MET A 88 24.85 10.61 12.37
C MET A 88 25.70 10.33 13.60
N ARG A 89 26.41 11.36 14.07
CA ARG A 89 27.26 11.25 15.25
C ARG A 89 26.82 12.25 16.32
N VAL A 90 26.87 11.83 17.59
CA VAL A 90 26.68 12.71 18.74
C VAL A 90 28.01 12.87 19.44
N PHE A 91 28.41 14.12 19.65
CA PHE A 91 29.53 14.47 20.51
C PHE A 91 29.02 14.60 21.94
N VAL A 92 29.69 13.94 22.88
CA VAL A 92 29.45 14.15 24.30
C VAL A 92 30.46 15.19 24.77
N ASP A 93 29.96 16.35 25.19
CA ASP A 93 30.74 17.32 25.97
C ASP A 93 31.04 16.68 27.32
N GLU A 94 32.22 16.09 27.46
CA GLU A 94 32.80 15.86 28.77
C GLU A 94 34.13 16.59 28.86
N GLU A 95 34.40 17.13 30.04
CA GLU A 95 35.59 17.86 30.48
C GLU A 95 36.92 17.08 30.35
N ALA A 96 36.98 16.04 29.51
CA ALA A 96 38.17 15.28 29.17
C ALA A 96 39.00 16.02 28.10
N ARG A 97 39.76 17.03 28.56
CA ARG A 97 40.83 17.75 27.84
C ARG A 97 41.96 16.86 27.23
N GLY A 98 41.76 15.57 26.99
CA GLY A 98 42.82 14.66 26.54
C GLY A 98 42.46 13.59 25.51
N ARG A 99 41.19 13.37 25.14
CA ARG A 99 40.82 12.39 24.09
C ARG A 99 39.82 12.99 23.12
N ARG A 100 40.32 13.58 22.04
CA ARG A 100 39.55 14.40 21.08
C ARG A 100 38.46 13.69 20.26
N ASP A 101 38.25 12.37 20.36
CA ASP A 101 37.39 11.67 19.37
C ASP A 101 36.56 10.52 19.95
N ARG A 102 35.96 10.67 21.14
CA ARG A 102 35.02 9.65 21.64
C ARG A 102 33.61 9.94 21.12
N TRP A 103 33.32 9.38 19.95
CA TRP A 103 31.99 9.38 19.35
C TRP A 103 31.07 8.38 20.04
N VAL A 104 29.80 8.75 20.20
CA VAL A 104 28.77 7.87 20.78
C VAL A 104 27.57 7.84 19.86
N GLU A 105 27.00 6.64 19.70
CA GLU A 105 25.76 6.46 18.95
C GLU A 105 24.61 7.14 19.73
N PRO A 106 23.74 7.94 19.08
CA PRO A 106 22.61 8.55 19.76
C PRO A 106 21.71 7.50 20.40
N GLU A 107 21.39 7.67 21.69
CA GLU A 107 20.39 6.84 22.40
C GLU A 107 18.94 7.15 22.00
N PHE A 108 18.74 7.93 20.94
CA PHE A 108 17.41 8.31 20.44
C PHE A 108 17.29 7.99 18.96
N GLU A 109 16.07 7.71 18.54
CA GLU A 109 15.77 7.41 17.15
C GLU A 109 15.74 8.69 16.30
N VAL A 110 16.23 8.55 15.07
CA VAL A 110 16.39 9.68 14.14
C VAL A 110 15.51 9.42 12.93
N GLU A 111 14.67 10.40 12.61
CA GLU A 111 13.85 10.39 11.40
C GLU A 111 14.37 11.46 10.44
N ALA A 112 15.00 11.03 9.36
CA ALA A 112 15.56 11.93 8.37
C ALA A 112 14.51 12.24 7.31
N VAL A 113 14.26 13.52 7.04
CA VAL A 113 13.26 13.95 6.04
C VAL A 113 13.88 15.04 5.18
N CYS A 114 13.85 14.89 3.85
CA CYS A 114 14.34 15.94 2.97
C CYS A 114 13.46 17.20 3.04
N THR A 115 14.06 18.36 2.81
CA THR A 115 13.36 19.65 2.82
C THR A 115 12.11 19.68 1.93
N PRO A 116 12.11 19.14 0.69
CA PRO A 116 10.89 19.05 -0.11
C PRO A 116 9.76 18.26 0.58
N CYS A 117 10.08 17.09 1.15
CA CYS A 117 9.10 16.27 1.85
C CYS A 117 8.59 16.95 3.13
N TRP A 118 9.45 17.64 3.88
CA TRP A 118 9.05 18.38 5.08
C TRP A 118 8.08 19.53 4.76
N LYS A 119 8.25 20.18 3.61
CA LYS A 119 7.35 21.23 3.13
C LYS A 119 5.99 20.66 2.71
N LYS A 120 5.97 19.52 2.01
CA LYS A 120 4.77 18.94 1.40
C LYS A 120 3.96 17.99 2.30
N TYR A 121 4.62 17.27 3.19
CA TYR A 121 4.02 16.18 3.96
C TYR A 121 4.05 16.43 5.47
N LYS A 122 3.16 15.74 6.17
CA LYS A 122 3.10 15.66 7.63
C LYS A 122 2.86 14.21 8.05
N PHE A 123 3.45 13.81 9.17
CA PHE A 123 3.30 12.46 9.69
C PHE A 123 1.96 12.31 10.43
N CYS A 124 1.15 11.32 10.03
CA CYS A 124 -0.07 10.94 10.73
C CYS A 124 0.19 9.70 11.58
N SER A 125 0.17 9.85 12.91
CA SER A 125 0.40 8.76 13.87
C SER A 125 -0.72 7.71 13.91
N ALA A 126 -1.92 8.04 13.43
CA ALA A 126 -3.05 7.13 13.40
C ALA A 126 -3.13 6.29 12.11
N CYS A 127 -2.46 6.72 11.03
CA CYS A 127 -2.45 5.98 9.77
C CYS A 127 -1.37 4.88 9.78
N GLY A 128 -1.63 3.69 10.32
CA GLY A 128 -0.74 2.55 10.02
C GLY A 128 -0.66 1.46 11.07
N GLY A 129 0.14 0.46 10.74
CA GLY A 129 0.59 -0.62 11.62
C GLY A 129 2.11 -0.81 11.48
N GLY A 130 2.81 -0.84 12.62
CA GLY A 130 4.20 -1.28 12.77
C GLY A 130 5.25 -0.62 11.86
N GLY A 131 5.49 0.68 12.00
CA GLY A 131 6.74 1.27 11.50
C GLY A 131 7.93 0.86 12.38
N ARG A 132 9.17 0.94 11.84
CA ARG A 132 10.40 0.57 12.58
C ARG A 132 10.58 1.37 13.88
N PHE A 133 10.15 2.63 13.86
CA PHE A 133 10.41 3.64 14.90
C PHE A 133 9.11 4.15 15.54
N ARG A 134 8.09 4.39 14.71
CA ARG A 134 6.74 4.76 15.17
C ARG A 134 5.68 4.32 14.18
N THR A 135 4.47 4.06 14.68
CA THR A 135 3.31 3.72 13.85
C THR A 135 2.76 4.98 13.18
N GLY A 136 2.50 4.90 11.88
CA GLY A 136 1.96 6.03 11.12
C GLY A 136 2.42 6.07 9.67
N LYS A 137 1.98 7.09 8.95
CA LYS A 137 2.29 7.32 7.54
C LYS A 137 2.49 8.81 7.25
N TRP A 138 3.43 9.11 6.37
CA TRP A 138 3.62 10.45 5.80
C TRP A 138 2.52 10.74 4.77
N ARG A 139 1.75 11.81 5.00
CA ARG A 139 0.57 12.21 4.23
C ARG A 139 0.69 13.66 3.76
N PRO A 140 0.05 14.06 2.65
CA PRO A 140 -0.08 15.47 2.24
C PRO A 140 -0.66 16.33 3.36
N LYS A 141 -0.12 17.53 3.55
CA LYS A 141 -0.55 18.45 4.63
C LYS A 141 -2.02 18.87 4.48
N GLU A 142 -2.52 18.88 3.27
CA GLU A 142 -3.89 19.17 2.87
C GLU A 142 -4.91 18.19 3.47
N LEU A 143 -4.45 16.99 3.87
CA LEU A 143 -5.30 16.02 4.59
C LEU A 143 -5.41 16.31 6.09
N PHE A 144 -4.70 17.31 6.63
CA PHE A 144 -4.73 17.64 8.06
C PHE A 144 -5.52 18.92 8.28
N LEU A 145 -6.44 18.88 9.24
CA LEU A 145 -7.06 20.10 9.75
C LEU A 145 -6.02 20.90 10.56
N PRO A 146 -6.15 22.24 10.61
CA PRO A 146 -5.29 23.10 11.44
C PRO A 146 -5.18 22.58 12.88
N GLY A 147 -3.97 22.52 13.41
CA GLY A 147 -3.68 22.03 14.77
C GLY A 147 -3.77 20.51 14.98
N ARG A 148 -4.28 19.72 14.03
CA ARG A 148 -4.44 18.26 14.22
C ARG A 148 -3.17 17.49 13.86
N LYS A 149 -2.83 16.49 14.69
CA LYS A 149 -1.72 15.54 14.46
C LYS A 149 -2.14 14.33 13.59
N THR A 150 -3.43 14.15 13.36
CA THR A 150 -4.00 13.08 12.53
C THR A 150 -4.65 13.66 11.27
N CYS A 151 -4.62 12.88 10.18
CA CYS A 151 -5.25 13.29 8.93
C CYS A 151 -6.76 13.03 8.95
N ARG A 152 -7.49 13.47 7.91
CA ARG A 152 -8.93 13.27 7.78
C ARG A 152 -9.36 11.88 7.28
N LEU A 153 -8.42 11.05 6.83
CA LEU A 153 -8.74 9.72 6.32
C LEU A 153 -9.14 8.78 7.47
N SER A 154 -9.92 7.75 7.16
CA SER A 154 -10.26 6.70 8.13
C SER A 154 -9.01 6.00 8.68
N HIS A 155 -8.93 5.89 10.01
CA HIS A 155 -7.85 5.23 10.75
C HIS A 155 -8.25 3.87 11.32
N GLU A 156 -9.29 3.27 10.75
CA GLU A 156 -9.82 2.04 11.31
C GLU A 156 -8.78 0.92 11.30
N ARG A 157 -8.56 0.37 12.49
CA ARG A 157 -7.69 -0.79 12.68
C ARG A 157 -8.46 -2.02 12.28
N LEU A 158 -7.87 -2.77 11.35
CA LEU A 158 -8.39 -4.07 11.00
C LEU A 158 -8.17 -5.03 12.19
N GLY A 159 -9.24 -5.36 12.91
CA GLY A 159 -9.25 -6.50 13.81
C GLY A 159 -9.21 -7.83 13.06
N VAL A 160 -9.52 -8.92 13.77
CA VAL A 160 -9.67 -10.24 13.15
C VAL A 160 -11.03 -10.29 12.42
N TYR A 161 -10.98 -10.15 11.10
CA TYR A 161 -12.13 -10.29 10.22
C TYR A 161 -12.08 -11.62 9.48
N SER A 162 -13.25 -12.21 9.28
CA SER A 162 -13.51 -13.10 8.14
C SER A 162 -14.07 -12.27 7.00
N PHE A 163 -13.91 -12.76 5.77
CA PHE A 163 -14.41 -12.08 4.59
C PHE A 163 -15.36 -13.00 3.85
N ASP A 164 -16.50 -12.44 3.45
CA ASP A 164 -17.39 -13.06 2.48
C ASP A 164 -17.11 -12.44 1.11
N PHE A 165 -17.10 -13.28 0.08
CA PHE A 165 -16.87 -12.86 -1.29
C PHE A 165 -18.12 -13.13 -2.12
N GLU A 166 -18.50 -12.15 -2.93
CA GLU A 166 -19.64 -12.24 -3.84
C GLU A 166 -19.19 -11.88 -5.25
N LEU A 167 -19.50 -12.73 -6.23
CA LEU A 167 -19.32 -12.44 -7.64
C LEU A 167 -20.65 -11.92 -8.20
N ARG A 168 -20.61 -10.82 -8.95
CA ARG A 168 -21.76 -10.24 -9.66
C ARG A 168 -21.43 -10.06 -11.13
N ARG A 169 -22.37 -10.38 -12.02
CA ARG A 169 -22.34 -9.99 -13.44
C ARG A 169 -22.67 -8.50 -13.60
N CYS A 170 -21.98 -7.84 -14.52
CA CYS A 170 -22.13 -6.41 -14.77
C CYS A 170 -22.62 -6.17 -16.22
N PRO A 171 -23.64 -5.32 -16.41
CA PRO A 171 -24.32 -4.51 -15.39
C PRO A 171 -25.49 -5.19 -14.67
N GLU A 172 -25.87 -6.41 -15.02
CA GLU A 172 -27.19 -6.98 -14.74
C GLU A 172 -27.47 -7.30 -13.27
N GLU A 173 -26.45 -7.74 -12.51
CA GLU A 173 -26.60 -8.17 -11.11
C GLU A 173 -26.14 -7.12 -10.09
N LEU A 174 -25.77 -5.92 -10.57
CA LEU A 174 -25.32 -4.81 -9.75
C LEU A 174 -26.49 -3.94 -9.28
N THR A 175 -26.62 -3.79 -7.96
CA THR A 175 -27.62 -2.89 -7.37
C THR A 175 -27.10 -1.45 -7.29
N PRO A 176 -27.99 -0.44 -7.18
CA PRO A 176 -27.58 0.93 -6.88
C PRO A 176 -26.75 1.05 -5.60
N ASP A 177 -27.05 0.23 -4.58
CA ASP A 177 -26.33 0.20 -3.30
C ASP A 177 -24.92 -0.37 -3.47
N ASP A 178 -24.73 -1.41 -4.29
CA ASP A 178 -23.42 -1.95 -4.62
C ASP A 178 -22.54 -0.86 -5.26
N LEU A 179 -23.09 -0.15 -6.25
CA LEU A 179 -22.38 0.93 -6.95
C LEU A 179 -22.01 2.08 -6.01
N SER A 180 -22.93 2.52 -5.14
CA SER A 180 -22.65 3.55 -4.14
C SER A 180 -21.58 3.12 -3.14
N THR A 181 -21.58 1.84 -2.75
CA THR A 181 -20.61 1.28 -1.81
C THR A 181 -19.24 1.14 -2.45
N ILE A 182 -19.16 0.70 -3.70
CA ILE A 182 -17.92 0.62 -4.49
C ILE A 182 -17.31 2.02 -4.65
N ASP A 183 -18.12 3.02 -5.00
CA ASP A 183 -17.66 4.41 -5.18
C ASP A 183 -17.07 4.97 -3.87
N SER A 184 -17.83 4.88 -2.78
CA SER A 184 -17.38 5.35 -1.46
C SER A 184 -16.10 4.65 -1.01
N PHE A 185 -16.04 3.32 -1.19
CA PHE A 185 -14.85 2.54 -0.87
C PHE A 185 -13.65 2.94 -1.74
N TRP A 186 -13.86 3.15 -3.05
CA TRP A 186 -12.80 3.50 -3.98
C TRP A 186 -12.20 4.86 -3.64
N VAL A 187 -13.01 5.89 -3.41
CA VAL A 187 -12.52 7.23 -3.01
C VAL A 187 -11.65 7.14 -1.75
N ASP A 188 -12.14 6.44 -0.73
CA ASP A 188 -11.43 6.27 0.54
C ASP A 188 -10.14 5.44 0.38
N ASP A 189 -10.19 4.32 -0.34
CA ASP A 189 -9.02 3.47 -0.58
C ASP A 189 -7.99 4.16 -1.47
N PHE A 190 -8.42 4.84 -2.53
CA PHE A 190 -7.55 5.55 -3.44
C PHE A 190 -6.74 6.60 -2.69
N LEU A 191 -7.38 7.45 -1.87
CA LEU A 191 -6.63 8.43 -1.05
C LEU A 191 -5.78 7.74 0.01
N ARG A 192 -6.30 6.68 0.64
CA ARG A 192 -5.53 5.91 1.62
C ARG A 192 -4.26 5.32 1.01
N THR A 193 -4.29 4.85 -0.23
CA THR A 193 -3.16 4.22 -0.92
C THR A 193 -2.25 5.26 -1.56
N THR A 194 -2.79 6.14 -2.40
CA THR A 194 -2.03 7.07 -3.24
C THR A 194 -1.62 8.37 -2.56
N ALA A 195 -2.43 8.92 -1.65
CA ALA A 195 -2.10 10.16 -0.93
C ALA A 195 -1.13 9.87 0.24
N GLN A 196 0.00 9.25 -0.08
CA GLN A 196 1.13 9.00 0.81
C GLN A 196 2.38 9.57 0.15
N ALA A 197 3.31 10.11 0.95
CA ALA A 197 4.53 10.71 0.42
C ALA A 197 5.25 9.79 -0.55
N ARG A 198 5.46 8.53 -0.17
CA ARG A 198 6.05 7.52 -1.02
C ARG A 198 5.37 7.41 -2.40
N GLU A 199 4.05 7.28 -2.44
CA GLU A 199 3.35 7.02 -3.70
C GLU A 199 3.33 8.27 -4.58
N MET A 200 3.12 9.45 -4.01
CA MET A 200 3.17 10.71 -4.76
C MET A 200 4.57 11.05 -5.28
N GLU A 201 5.63 10.54 -4.66
CA GLU A 201 7.01 10.76 -5.12
C GLU A 201 7.49 9.70 -6.11
N THR A 202 6.68 8.65 -6.37
CA THR A 202 7.06 7.51 -7.20
C THR A 202 6.10 7.22 -8.34
N LEU A 203 4.82 7.56 -8.22
CA LEU A 203 3.80 7.32 -9.24
C LEU A 203 3.76 8.46 -10.24
N ASP A 204 3.91 8.12 -11.51
CA ASP A 204 3.86 9.10 -12.59
C ASP A 204 2.49 9.79 -12.66
N GLY A 205 2.51 11.12 -12.82
CA GLY A 205 1.34 11.99 -12.83
C GLY A 205 0.63 12.23 -11.49
N LEU A 206 1.16 11.78 -10.34
CA LEU A 206 0.56 11.98 -8.99
C LEU A 206 1.43 12.79 -8.02
N ASP A 207 2.31 13.63 -8.54
CA ASP A 207 3.30 14.38 -7.79
C ASP A 207 2.75 15.57 -6.99
N THR A 208 1.46 15.90 -7.10
CA THR A 208 0.83 16.93 -6.25
C THR A 208 -0.49 16.43 -5.67
N PHE A 209 -0.92 17.02 -4.56
CA PHE A 209 -2.18 16.60 -3.93
C PHE A 209 -3.39 16.89 -4.84
N ASP A 210 -3.37 18.00 -5.57
CA ASP A 210 -4.41 18.34 -6.55
C ASP A 210 -4.49 17.32 -7.68
N ARG A 211 -3.34 16.85 -8.20
CA ARG A 211 -3.30 15.78 -9.21
C ARG A 211 -3.85 14.46 -8.67
N VAL A 212 -3.55 14.12 -7.42
CA VAL A 212 -4.14 12.96 -6.73
C VAL A 212 -5.65 13.08 -6.62
N MET A 213 -6.17 14.25 -6.21
CA MET A 213 -7.61 14.49 -6.09
C MET A 213 -8.32 14.45 -7.44
N ALA A 214 -7.77 15.11 -8.47
CA ALA A 214 -8.32 15.08 -9.83
C ALA A 214 -8.40 13.64 -10.37
N ARG A 215 -7.29 12.90 -10.29
CA ARG A 215 -7.25 11.51 -10.75
C ARG A 215 -8.19 10.60 -9.96
N MET A 216 -8.35 10.84 -8.65
CA MET A 216 -9.30 10.08 -7.82
C MET A 216 -10.74 10.26 -8.33
N HIS A 217 -11.16 11.50 -8.60
CA HIS A 217 -12.50 11.79 -9.12
C HIS A 217 -12.72 11.21 -10.51
N GLU A 218 -11.74 11.37 -11.41
CA GLU A 218 -11.78 10.78 -12.76
C GLU A 218 -11.91 9.24 -12.68
N SER A 219 -11.09 8.61 -11.84
CA SER A 219 -11.09 7.15 -11.68
C SER A 219 -12.38 6.62 -11.07
N ALA A 220 -12.99 7.36 -10.13
CA ALA A 220 -14.29 6.99 -9.58
C ALA A 220 -15.38 7.02 -10.67
N ALA A 221 -15.39 8.07 -11.50
CA ALA A 221 -16.30 8.16 -12.64
C ALA A 221 -16.06 7.07 -13.69
N GLU A 222 -14.79 6.73 -13.96
CA GLU A 222 -14.42 5.61 -14.85
C GLU A 222 -14.94 4.26 -14.34
N ILE A 223 -14.78 3.97 -13.04
CA ILE A 223 -15.32 2.74 -12.44
C ILE A 223 -16.84 2.69 -12.55
N GLY A 224 -17.51 3.79 -12.20
CA GLY A 224 -18.95 3.89 -12.28
C GLY A 224 -19.46 3.64 -13.70
N ARG A 225 -18.77 4.18 -14.72
CA ARG A 225 -19.08 3.94 -16.13
C ARG A 225 -18.82 2.49 -16.52
N PHE A 226 -17.62 1.99 -16.21
CA PHE A 226 -17.19 0.63 -16.51
C PHE A 226 -18.12 -0.43 -15.90
N LEU A 227 -18.68 -0.21 -14.71
CA LEU A 227 -19.59 -1.19 -14.12
C LEU A 227 -21.03 -1.11 -14.65
N ARG A 228 -21.44 0.02 -15.24
CA ARG A 228 -22.82 0.28 -15.69
C ARG A 228 -23.04 0.05 -17.18
N GLU A 229 -22.03 0.26 -18.02
CA GLU A 229 -22.15 0.09 -19.45
C GLU A 229 -22.12 -1.38 -19.85
N ASN A 230 -22.83 -1.76 -20.92
CA ASN A 230 -22.74 -3.11 -21.45
C ASN A 230 -21.35 -3.35 -22.05
N PRO A 231 -20.72 -4.51 -21.79
CA PRO A 231 -19.48 -4.88 -22.46
C PRO A 231 -19.72 -5.08 -23.97
N SER A 232 -18.65 -4.95 -24.77
CA SER A 232 -18.70 -5.19 -26.20
C SER A 232 -19.21 -6.61 -26.53
N PRO A 233 -19.82 -6.83 -27.71
CA PRO A 233 -20.26 -8.17 -28.12
C PRO A 233 -19.14 -9.21 -28.00
N GLY A 234 -19.47 -10.40 -27.50
CA GLY A 234 -18.48 -11.46 -27.23
C GLY A 234 -17.71 -11.29 -25.91
N ARG A 235 -18.01 -10.24 -25.12
CA ARG A 235 -17.38 -10.03 -23.82
C ARG A 235 -18.39 -10.09 -22.68
N ARG A 236 -17.89 -10.43 -21.49
CA ARG A 236 -18.66 -10.45 -20.23
C ARG A 236 -17.89 -9.75 -19.14
N ARG A 237 -18.60 -8.99 -18.30
CA ARG A 237 -18.00 -8.20 -17.22
C ARG A 237 -18.50 -8.71 -15.87
N TYR A 238 -17.60 -8.76 -14.90
CA TYR A 238 -17.87 -9.21 -13.56
C TYR A 238 -17.24 -8.28 -12.54
N VAL A 239 -17.76 -8.30 -11.33
CA VAL A 239 -17.11 -7.70 -10.17
C VAL A 239 -17.18 -8.66 -8.99
N VAL A 240 -16.06 -8.83 -8.31
CA VAL A 240 -16.00 -9.51 -7.01
C VAL A 240 -16.06 -8.46 -5.92
N LEU A 241 -16.97 -8.61 -4.97
CA LEU A 241 -17.13 -7.78 -3.78
C LEU A 241 -16.61 -8.56 -2.55
N MET A 242 -15.73 -7.94 -1.77
CA MET A 242 -15.19 -8.51 -0.53
C MET A 242 -15.79 -7.77 0.67
N TRP A 243 -16.64 -8.44 1.41
CA TRP A 243 -17.34 -7.90 2.57
C TRP A 243 -16.65 -8.33 3.86
N ALA A 244 -16.46 -7.41 4.81
CA ALA A 244 -16.10 -7.78 6.17
C ALA A 244 -17.30 -8.43 6.86
N SER A 245 -17.09 -9.62 7.39
CA SER A 245 -18.04 -10.33 8.22
C SER A 245 -17.60 -10.22 9.67
N SER A 246 -18.53 -9.92 10.57
CA SER A 246 -18.21 -9.93 11.99
C SER A 246 -17.85 -11.35 12.37
N THR A 247 -16.60 -11.58 12.81
CA THR A 247 -16.30 -12.81 13.53
C THR A 247 -17.20 -12.80 14.75
N ALA A 248 -18.13 -13.76 14.85
CA ALA A 248 -18.92 -13.93 16.05
C ALA A 248 -17.92 -14.01 17.20
N ARG A 249 -17.91 -13.01 18.08
CA ARG A 249 -17.06 -13.05 19.28
C ARG A 249 -17.36 -14.39 19.91
N ARG A 250 -16.38 -15.30 19.92
CA ARG A 250 -16.50 -16.60 20.57
C ARG A 250 -16.95 -16.27 21.99
N ARG A 251 -18.25 -16.48 22.29
CA ARG A 251 -18.80 -16.24 23.63
C ARG A 251 -17.94 -17.12 24.51
N LYS A 252 -17.05 -16.50 25.29
CA LYS A 252 -16.33 -17.20 26.33
C LYS A 252 -17.47 -17.65 27.24
N ASN A 253 -17.78 -18.96 27.23
CA ASN A 253 -18.73 -19.56 28.15
C ASN A 253 -18.15 -19.40 29.57
N THR A 254 -18.22 -18.20 30.12
CA THR A 254 -18.25 -18.02 31.57
C THR A 254 -19.63 -18.50 31.98
N ALA A 255 -19.66 -19.79 32.35
CA ALA A 255 -20.74 -20.32 33.15
C ALA A 255 -20.87 -19.47 34.42
N ALA A 256 -22.12 -19.21 34.79
CA ALA A 256 -22.65 -18.71 36.05
C ALA A 256 -23.25 -17.29 35.99
N GLY A 257 -24.56 -17.25 36.20
CA GLY A 257 -25.31 -16.05 36.57
C GLY A 257 -26.52 -15.80 35.70
N ASP A 258 -27.56 -16.62 35.88
CA ASP A 258 -28.95 -16.29 35.55
C ASP A 258 -29.27 -14.87 36.07
N ALA A 259 -29.45 -13.92 35.15
CA ALA A 259 -30.25 -12.73 35.34
C ALA A 259 -30.42 -12.05 33.97
N ASP A 260 -31.52 -12.44 33.31
CA ASP A 260 -32.48 -11.51 32.73
C ASP A 260 -31.92 -10.33 31.92
N ARG A 261 -31.99 -10.42 30.58
CA ARG A 261 -32.13 -9.25 29.71
C ARG A 261 -32.67 -9.64 28.35
N LEU A 262 -33.98 -9.43 28.19
CA LEU A 262 -34.75 -9.31 26.95
C LEU A 262 -34.27 -8.12 26.09
N SER A 263 -32.98 -8.04 25.77
CA SER A 263 -32.48 -7.05 24.81
C SER A 263 -32.87 -7.54 23.41
N PRO A 264 -33.60 -6.74 22.60
CA PRO A 264 -33.89 -7.10 21.23
C PRO A 264 -32.57 -7.36 20.47
N PRO A 265 -32.57 -8.28 19.50
CA PRO A 265 -31.37 -8.58 18.74
C PRO A 265 -30.84 -7.27 18.14
N PRO A 266 -29.54 -6.99 18.28
CA PRO A 266 -28.97 -5.78 17.70
C PRO A 266 -29.26 -5.77 16.21
N SER A 267 -29.81 -4.66 15.72
CA SER A 267 -30.07 -4.47 14.29
C SER A 267 -28.83 -4.85 13.49
N PRO A 268 -28.96 -5.66 12.42
CA PRO A 268 -27.82 -6.11 11.65
C PRO A 268 -27.03 -4.88 11.18
N ARG A 269 -25.77 -4.80 11.61
CA ARG A 269 -24.90 -3.71 11.16
C ARG A 269 -24.74 -3.87 9.64
N PRO A 270 -24.81 -2.77 8.87
CA PRO A 270 -24.57 -2.85 7.44
C PRO A 270 -23.20 -3.49 7.18
N ARG A 271 -23.19 -4.48 6.29
CA ARG A 271 -21.95 -5.14 5.86
C ARG A 271 -21.05 -4.09 5.26
N ARG A 272 -19.76 -4.17 5.58
CA ARG A 272 -18.79 -3.18 5.13
C ARG A 272 -17.94 -3.74 4.02
N LEU A 273 -17.95 -3.07 2.87
CA LEU A 273 -17.05 -3.40 1.77
C LEU A 273 -15.60 -3.14 2.19
N ARG A 274 -14.75 -4.12 1.92
CA ARG A 274 -13.31 -4.10 2.22
C ARG A 274 -12.46 -4.24 0.97
N GLY A 275 -13.06 -4.56 -0.15
CA GLY A 275 -12.42 -4.58 -1.43
C GLY A 275 -13.37 -4.96 -2.54
N PHE A 276 -12.91 -4.71 -3.76
CA PHE A 276 -13.54 -5.24 -4.96
C PHE A 276 -12.48 -5.47 -6.04
N LEU A 277 -12.82 -6.29 -7.04
CA LEU A 277 -12.04 -6.46 -8.26
C LEU A 277 -13.00 -6.61 -9.43
N SER A 278 -12.90 -5.69 -10.39
CA SER A 278 -13.61 -5.77 -11.65
C SER A 278 -12.82 -6.55 -12.70
N LEU A 279 -13.52 -7.30 -13.53
CA LEU A 279 -12.96 -8.21 -14.52
C LEU A 279 -13.76 -8.09 -15.80
N GLU A 280 -13.10 -8.22 -16.95
CA GLU A 280 -13.75 -8.41 -18.24
C GLU A 280 -13.14 -9.63 -18.93
N ILE A 281 -14.00 -10.49 -19.46
CA ILE A 281 -13.60 -11.69 -20.21
C ILE A 281 -13.90 -11.44 -21.67
N ASP A 282 -12.89 -11.62 -22.52
CA ASP A 282 -13.02 -11.67 -23.96
C ASP A 282 -13.11 -13.15 -24.37
N HIS A 283 -14.33 -13.63 -24.63
CA HIS A 283 -14.56 -15.03 -24.94
C HIS A 283 -13.90 -15.46 -26.25
N PRO A 284 -14.03 -14.72 -27.37
CA PRO A 284 -13.32 -15.05 -28.61
C PRO A 284 -11.80 -15.13 -28.44
N ALA A 285 -11.22 -14.22 -27.64
CA ALA A 285 -9.78 -14.15 -27.45
C ALA A 285 -9.26 -15.09 -26.35
N GLY A 286 -10.10 -15.67 -25.50
CA GLY A 286 -9.64 -16.50 -24.38
C GLY A 286 -8.82 -15.72 -23.34
N VAL A 287 -9.09 -14.42 -23.16
CA VAL A 287 -8.34 -13.54 -22.25
C VAL A 287 -9.23 -13.00 -21.13
N MET A 288 -8.75 -13.10 -19.90
CA MET A 288 -9.33 -12.44 -18.72
C MET A 288 -8.55 -11.17 -18.38
N TYR A 289 -9.22 -10.03 -18.39
CA TYR A 289 -8.66 -8.73 -18.04
C TYR A 289 -9.09 -8.34 -16.62
N ALA A 290 -8.14 -8.17 -15.71
CA ALA A 290 -8.38 -7.49 -14.44
C ALA A 290 -8.39 -5.97 -14.64
N GLY A 291 -9.46 -5.32 -14.21
CA GLY A 291 -9.64 -3.87 -14.32
C GLY A 291 -9.35 -3.15 -13.00
N TYR A 292 -10.27 -2.29 -12.62
CA TYR A 292 -10.24 -1.57 -11.35
C TYR A 292 -10.46 -2.51 -10.17
N GLY A 293 -9.70 -2.31 -9.10
CA GLY A 293 -9.89 -3.06 -7.89
C GLY A 293 -8.87 -2.72 -6.82
N ALA A 294 -9.27 -2.95 -5.57
CA ALA A 294 -8.41 -2.87 -4.41
C ALA A 294 -8.98 -3.77 -3.33
N PHE A 295 -8.12 -4.42 -2.54
CA PHE A 295 -8.53 -5.13 -1.34
C PHE A 295 -7.76 -4.62 -0.13
N THR A 296 -8.45 -4.45 0.99
CA THR A 296 -7.84 -4.04 2.26
C THR A 296 -8.28 -4.98 3.39
N PRO A 297 -7.46 -5.97 3.78
CA PRO A 297 -6.06 -6.16 3.36
C PRO A 297 -5.95 -6.83 1.99
N PHE A 298 -4.87 -6.58 1.26
CA PHE A 298 -4.47 -7.39 0.12
C PHE A 298 -3.46 -8.42 0.60
N SER A 299 -3.77 -9.70 0.43
CA SER A 299 -2.91 -10.79 0.87
C SER A 299 -3.02 -11.97 -0.10
N ARG A 300 -2.02 -12.85 -0.06
CA ARG A 300 -2.01 -14.04 -0.92
C ARG A 300 -3.25 -14.94 -0.72
N PRO A 301 -3.69 -15.25 0.52
CA PRO A 301 -4.92 -16.02 0.73
C PRO A 301 -6.17 -15.35 0.14
N ILE A 302 -6.31 -14.03 0.33
CA ILE A 302 -7.46 -13.26 -0.18
C ILE A 302 -7.48 -13.32 -1.71
N PHE A 303 -6.35 -13.05 -2.36
CA PHE A 303 -6.29 -13.13 -3.83
C PHE A 303 -6.59 -14.53 -4.34
N CYS A 304 -6.06 -15.59 -3.71
CA CYS A 304 -6.35 -16.95 -4.13
C CYS A 304 -7.82 -17.34 -3.94
N ALA A 305 -8.48 -16.86 -2.87
CA ALA A 305 -9.92 -17.08 -2.65
C ALA A 305 -10.77 -16.35 -3.71
N VAL A 306 -10.42 -15.09 -4.00
CA VAL A 306 -11.06 -14.31 -5.07
C VAL A 306 -10.89 -14.99 -6.42
N PHE A 307 -9.66 -15.42 -6.76
CA PHE A 307 -9.38 -16.04 -8.05
C PHE A 307 -10.15 -17.36 -8.24
N ASP A 308 -10.22 -18.20 -7.21
CA ASP A 308 -10.98 -19.46 -7.26
C ASP A 308 -12.50 -19.21 -7.37
N LEU A 309 -13.03 -18.23 -6.65
CA LEU A 309 -14.43 -17.79 -6.79
C LEU A 309 -14.73 -17.34 -8.23
N ILE A 310 -13.84 -16.55 -8.83
CA ILE A 310 -13.98 -16.09 -10.21
C ILE A 310 -14.03 -17.29 -11.15
N VAL A 311 -13.02 -18.17 -11.10
CA VAL A 311 -12.93 -19.32 -12.01
C VAL A 311 -14.16 -20.23 -11.90
N GLY A 312 -14.63 -20.51 -10.67
CA GLY A 312 -15.84 -21.30 -10.47
C GLY A 312 -17.11 -20.58 -10.96
N GLY A 313 -17.22 -19.28 -10.72
CA GLY A 313 -18.43 -18.51 -11.03
C GLY A 313 -18.62 -18.16 -12.51
N ILE A 314 -17.52 -18.06 -13.29
CA ILE A 314 -17.58 -17.74 -14.72
C ILE A 314 -17.73 -18.98 -15.62
N GLN A 315 -17.48 -20.18 -15.09
CA GLN A 315 -17.47 -21.41 -15.89
C GLN A 315 -18.76 -21.63 -16.70
N PRO A 316 -19.98 -21.43 -16.15
CA PRO A 316 -21.20 -21.59 -16.94
C PRO A 316 -21.27 -20.65 -18.14
N ASP A 317 -20.73 -19.44 -18.01
CA ASP A 317 -20.73 -18.44 -19.08
C ASP A 317 -19.68 -18.76 -20.15
N LEU A 318 -18.54 -19.35 -19.74
CA LEU A 318 -17.53 -19.88 -20.67
C LEU A 318 -18.10 -21.06 -21.48
N ASP A 319 -18.76 -22.00 -20.81
CA ASP A 319 -19.38 -23.17 -21.45
C ASP A 319 -20.48 -22.75 -22.43
N ALA A 320 -21.34 -21.79 -22.03
CA ALA A 320 -22.41 -21.29 -22.88
C ALA A 320 -21.90 -20.48 -24.09
N ALA A 321 -20.76 -19.81 -23.98
CA ALA A 321 -20.18 -19.05 -25.09
C ALA A 321 -19.58 -19.94 -26.19
N GLY A 322 -19.21 -21.20 -25.87
CA GLY A 322 -18.58 -22.12 -26.84
C GLY A 322 -17.24 -21.64 -27.39
N GLY A 323 -16.60 -20.67 -26.72
CA GLY A 323 -15.33 -20.08 -27.11
C GLY A 323 -14.12 -20.96 -26.74
N PRO A 324 -12.91 -20.55 -27.12
CA PRO A 324 -11.69 -21.19 -26.63
C PRO A 324 -11.58 -21.11 -25.10
N PRO A 325 -10.84 -22.04 -24.47
CA PRO A 325 -10.54 -21.94 -23.05
C PRO A 325 -9.73 -20.68 -22.75
N LEU A 326 -9.85 -20.17 -21.53
CA LEU A 326 -9.02 -19.06 -21.07
C LEU A 326 -7.55 -19.47 -21.04
N HIS A 327 -6.70 -18.73 -21.77
CA HIS A 327 -5.27 -18.99 -21.84
C HIS A 327 -4.43 -17.88 -21.20
N SER A 328 -4.97 -16.67 -21.06
CA SER A 328 -4.21 -15.52 -20.53
C SER A 328 -4.98 -14.74 -19.47
N PHE A 329 -4.23 -14.28 -18.46
CA PHE A 329 -4.68 -13.31 -17.48
C PHE A 329 -3.89 -12.02 -17.64
N TRP A 330 -4.58 -10.90 -17.87
CA TRP A 330 -4.01 -9.59 -18.09
C TRP A 330 -4.31 -8.67 -16.90
N LEU A 331 -3.33 -7.87 -16.49
CA LEU A 331 -3.43 -6.94 -15.36
C LEU A 331 -2.68 -5.63 -15.68
N PRO A 332 -3.27 -4.45 -15.43
CA PRO A 332 -2.58 -3.18 -15.54
C PRO A 332 -1.86 -2.85 -14.24
N ALA A 333 -0.56 -2.53 -14.33
CA ALA A 333 0.21 -2.02 -13.22
C ALA A 333 0.59 -0.56 -13.47
N ARG A 334 0.30 0.34 -12.53
CA ARG A 334 0.68 1.76 -12.70
C ARG A 334 2.20 1.89 -12.75
N LYS A 335 2.72 2.58 -13.78
CA LYS A 335 4.13 2.89 -13.96
C LYS A 335 4.66 3.72 -12.79
N ARG A 336 5.93 3.47 -12.49
CA ARG A 336 6.69 4.22 -11.49
C ARG A 336 7.79 4.99 -12.18
N LEU A 337 8.11 6.15 -11.64
CA LEU A 337 9.35 6.84 -11.98
C LEU A 337 10.52 5.90 -11.70
N ALA A 338 11.47 5.84 -12.62
CA ALA A 338 12.66 5.00 -12.50
C ALA A 338 13.43 5.32 -11.20
N ASP A 339 14.27 4.39 -10.75
CA ASP A 339 15.29 4.59 -9.71
C ASP A 339 14.86 4.55 -8.24
N LEU A 340 13.60 4.21 -7.92
CA LEU A 340 13.14 4.09 -6.53
C LEU A 340 12.90 2.63 -6.12
N PRO A 341 13.44 2.16 -4.98
CA PRO A 341 13.35 0.77 -4.59
C PRO A 341 11.90 0.29 -4.39
N PHE A 342 11.63 -0.91 -4.91
CA PHE A 342 10.35 -1.62 -4.85
C PHE A 342 9.89 -1.85 -3.39
N SER A 343 8.80 -1.22 -2.97
CA SER A 343 7.93 -1.71 -1.88
C SER A 343 6.59 -0.97 -1.82
N SER A 344 5.92 -0.77 -2.95
CA SER A 344 4.58 -0.15 -2.94
C SER A 344 3.53 -1.00 -2.24
N ALA A 345 2.48 -0.33 -1.78
CA ALA A 345 1.28 -0.94 -1.23
C ALA A 345 0.20 -1.32 -2.28
N SER A 346 0.34 -1.01 -3.58
CA SER A 346 -0.72 -1.32 -4.56
C SER A 346 -0.95 -2.83 -4.73
N SER A 347 -2.20 -3.26 -4.95
CA SER A 347 -2.53 -4.68 -5.14
C SER A 347 -1.79 -5.29 -6.34
N ALA A 348 -1.70 -4.57 -7.46
CA ALA A 348 -0.93 -5.02 -8.62
C ALA A 348 0.56 -5.20 -8.27
N THR A 349 1.20 -4.21 -7.64
CA THR A 349 2.61 -4.32 -7.24
C THR A 349 2.86 -5.44 -6.24
N GLN A 350 1.95 -5.65 -5.29
CA GLN A 350 2.05 -6.76 -4.34
C GLN A 350 1.94 -8.11 -5.06
N LEU A 351 1.01 -8.25 -6.02
CA LEU A 351 0.85 -9.47 -6.80
C LEU A 351 2.11 -9.76 -7.64
N LEU A 352 2.68 -8.74 -8.26
CA LEU A 352 3.95 -8.83 -9.00
C LEU A 352 5.13 -9.19 -8.10
N SER A 353 5.08 -8.86 -6.81
CA SER A 353 6.12 -9.25 -5.84
C SER A 353 6.03 -10.73 -5.42
N TRP A 354 4.92 -11.41 -5.69
CA TRP A 354 4.75 -12.80 -5.29
C TRP A 354 5.36 -13.74 -6.32
N ARG A 355 6.38 -14.49 -5.88
CA ARG A 355 7.02 -15.50 -6.70
C ARG A 355 6.01 -16.56 -7.18
N GLY A 356 6.15 -16.94 -8.45
CA GLY A 356 5.42 -18.05 -9.07
C GLY A 356 4.06 -17.70 -9.66
N THR A 357 3.61 -16.44 -9.62
CA THR A 357 2.34 -16.03 -10.27
C THR A 357 2.42 -16.12 -11.81
N GLY A 358 3.64 -16.12 -12.37
CA GLY A 358 3.86 -16.13 -13.82
C GLY A 358 3.60 -14.77 -14.50
N LEU A 359 3.26 -13.74 -13.73
CA LEU A 359 3.07 -12.39 -14.25
C LEU A 359 4.41 -11.78 -14.65
N VAL A 360 4.49 -11.37 -15.91
CA VAL A 360 5.62 -10.64 -16.49
C VAL A 360 5.09 -9.48 -17.34
N PRO A 361 5.91 -8.46 -17.65
CA PRO A 361 5.52 -7.43 -18.62
C PRO A 361 5.01 -8.05 -19.93
N MET A 362 3.96 -7.48 -20.52
CA MET A 362 3.31 -8.03 -21.72
C MET A 362 4.28 -8.24 -22.89
N THR A 363 5.23 -7.33 -23.06
CA THR A 363 6.28 -7.45 -24.09
C THR A 363 7.14 -8.69 -23.88
N GLN A 364 7.52 -8.99 -22.63
CA GLN A 364 8.24 -10.21 -22.28
C GLN A 364 7.37 -11.46 -22.48
N PHE A 365 6.10 -11.40 -22.08
CA PHE A 365 5.16 -12.51 -22.30
C PHE A 365 5.02 -12.86 -23.79
N CYS A 366 4.82 -11.84 -24.63
CA CYS A 366 4.71 -12.00 -26.08
C CYS A 366 5.99 -12.60 -26.69
N ALA A 367 7.17 -12.13 -26.26
CA ALA A 367 8.45 -12.66 -26.71
C ALA A 367 8.65 -14.14 -26.32
N LEU A 368 8.19 -14.55 -25.14
CA LEU A 368 8.32 -15.93 -24.66
C LEU A 368 7.33 -16.90 -25.31
N THR A 369 6.15 -16.43 -25.70
CA THR A 369 5.05 -17.29 -26.15
C THR A 369 4.77 -17.20 -27.65
N GLY A 370 5.31 -16.19 -28.34
CA GLY A 370 5.01 -15.90 -29.74
C GLY A 370 3.64 -15.26 -29.97
N VAL A 371 2.86 -15.00 -28.91
CA VAL A 371 1.59 -14.27 -29.00
C VAL A 371 1.86 -12.83 -29.40
N LYS A 372 1.12 -12.30 -30.37
CA LYS A 372 1.25 -10.90 -30.81
C LYS A 372 0.61 -9.96 -29.78
N PRO A 373 1.21 -8.78 -29.50
CA PRO A 373 0.61 -7.79 -28.60
C PRO A 373 -0.84 -7.43 -28.95
N ASP A 374 -1.19 -7.38 -30.23
CA ASP A 374 -2.53 -7.05 -30.72
C ASP A 374 -3.60 -8.10 -30.35
N ALA A 375 -3.19 -9.30 -29.90
CA ALA A 375 -4.11 -10.28 -29.32
C ALA A 375 -4.70 -9.80 -27.97
N PHE A 376 -4.05 -8.84 -27.32
CA PHE A 376 -4.51 -8.19 -26.11
C PHE A 376 -5.16 -6.87 -26.48
N VAL A 377 -6.38 -6.93 -27.02
CA VAL A 377 -7.20 -5.72 -27.20
C VAL A 377 -7.63 -5.27 -25.82
N SER A 378 -6.85 -4.34 -25.24
CA SER A 378 -7.19 -3.63 -24.01
C SER A 378 -8.67 -3.27 -24.11
N PRO A 379 -9.52 -3.78 -23.21
CA PRO A 379 -10.85 -3.22 -23.11
C PRO A 379 -10.69 -1.71 -22.93
N MET A 380 -11.75 -0.95 -23.17
CA MET A 380 -11.81 0.46 -22.77
C MET A 380 -11.81 0.60 -21.23
N LEU A 381 -10.99 -0.20 -20.52
CA LEU A 381 -10.71 -0.13 -19.09
C LEU A 381 -10.28 1.28 -18.75
N PHE A 382 -9.38 1.87 -19.55
CA PHE A 382 -8.88 3.22 -19.32
C PHE A 382 -9.21 4.13 -20.50
N PRO A 383 -9.61 5.39 -20.25
CA PRO A 383 -9.72 6.38 -21.31
C PRO A 383 -8.38 6.59 -22.03
N PRO A 384 -8.39 6.99 -23.31
CA PRO A 384 -7.19 7.40 -24.03
C PRO A 384 -6.41 8.45 -23.21
N GLY A 385 -5.10 8.24 -23.05
CA GLY A 385 -4.21 9.09 -22.24
C GLY A 385 -3.97 8.60 -20.82
N VAL A 386 -4.92 7.89 -20.20
CA VAL A 386 -4.70 7.26 -18.88
C VAL A 386 -3.82 6.01 -19.03
N GLU A 387 -3.97 5.28 -20.13
CA GLU A 387 -3.18 4.08 -20.45
C GLU A 387 -1.67 4.31 -20.41
N ALA A 388 -1.20 5.52 -20.75
CA ALA A 388 0.21 5.87 -20.73
C ALA A 388 0.84 5.70 -19.34
N PHE A 389 0.05 5.82 -18.27
CA PHE A 389 0.49 5.64 -16.88
C PHE A 389 0.49 4.19 -16.42
N PHE A 390 0.10 3.23 -17.26
CA PHE A 390 0.04 1.82 -16.89
C PHE A 390 0.94 0.97 -17.80
N GLU A 391 1.46 -0.10 -17.23
CA GLU A 391 2.22 -1.14 -17.90
C GLU A 391 1.44 -2.46 -17.80
N PRO A 392 1.06 -3.05 -18.94
CA PRO A 392 0.34 -4.31 -18.95
C PRO A 392 1.25 -5.46 -18.52
N HIS A 393 0.74 -6.29 -17.63
CA HIS A 393 1.38 -7.53 -17.18
C HIS A 393 0.47 -8.70 -17.53
N VAL A 394 1.08 -9.79 -18.00
CA VAL A 394 0.36 -10.97 -18.46
C VAL A 394 0.96 -12.22 -17.85
N ALA A 395 0.09 -13.17 -17.52
CA ALA A 395 0.45 -14.53 -17.14
C ALA A 395 -0.35 -15.53 -17.97
N SER A 396 0.17 -16.76 -18.10
CA SER A 396 -0.65 -17.90 -18.51
C SER A 396 -1.75 -18.11 -17.45
N PHE A 397 -2.99 -18.21 -17.90
CA PHE A 397 -4.14 -18.44 -17.03
C PHE A 397 -3.97 -19.74 -16.23
N GLU A 398 -3.48 -20.80 -16.89
CA GLU A 398 -3.20 -22.08 -16.24
C GLU A 398 -2.11 -21.94 -15.16
N THR A 399 -1.00 -21.26 -15.46
CA THR A 399 0.07 -21.04 -14.47
C THR A 399 -0.44 -20.30 -13.24
N LEU A 400 -1.22 -19.23 -13.44
CA LEU A 400 -1.78 -18.46 -12.33
C LEU A 400 -2.79 -19.28 -11.51
N LEU A 401 -3.62 -20.10 -12.17
CA LEU A 401 -4.57 -21.00 -11.51
C LEU A 401 -3.87 -22.08 -10.68
N GLN A 402 -2.84 -22.73 -11.24
CA GLN A 402 -2.03 -23.71 -10.51
C GLN A 402 -1.35 -23.06 -9.29
N TRP A 403 -0.78 -21.86 -9.47
CA TRP A 403 -0.21 -21.10 -8.37
C TRP A 403 -1.25 -20.79 -7.28
N ALA A 404 -2.44 -20.33 -7.64
CA ALA A 404 -3.50 -20.01 -6.68
C ALA A 404 -3.93 -21.25 -5.87
N ARG A 405 -4.21 -22.37 -6.56
CA ARG A 405 -4.58 -23.65 -5.93
C ARG A 405 -3.49 -24.18 -5.00
N SER A 406 -2.22 -24.06 -5.40
CA SER A 406 -1.08 -24.50 -4.57
C SER A 406 -0.98 -23.71 -3.25
N ASN A 407 -1.32 -22.43 -3.27
CA ASN A 407 -1.27 -21.58 -2.08
C ASN A 407 -2.50 -21.77 -1.18
N GLN A 408 -3.68 -22.06 -1.72
CA GLN A 408 -4.84 -22.41 -0.90
C GLN A 408 -4.62 -23.67 -0.06
N ARG A 409 -3.99 -24.70 -0.63
CA ARG A 409 -3.71 -25.97 0.08
C ARG A 409 -2.78 -25.81 1.28
N ARG A 410 -1.93 -24.79 1.31
CA ARG A 410 -1.01 -24.53 2.43
C ARG A 410 -1.69 -23.86 3.63
N HIS A 411 -2.92 -23.39 3.46
CA HIS A 411 -3.68 -22.65 4.48
C HIS A 411 -4.89 -23.43 5.01
N ARG A 412 -5.20 -24.59 4.43
CA ARG A 412 -6.06 -25.61 5.03
C ARG A 412 -5.19 -26.52 5.88
#